data_AF-A0A386RUL1-F1
#
_entry.id   AF-A0A386RUL1-F1
#
_cell.length_a   1.000
_cell.length_b   1.000
_cell.length_c   1.000
_cell.angle_alpha   90.00
_cell.angle_beta   90.00
_cell.angle_gamma   90.00
#
_symmetry.space_group_name_H-M   'P 1'
#
loop_
_entity.id
_entity.type
_entity.pdbx_description
1 polymer ?
#
loop_
_entity_poly.entity_id
_entity_poly.type
_entity_poly.pdbx_seq_one_letter_code
_entity_poly.pdbx_strand_id
1 'polypeptide(L)'
;DFVYQFKGMCYFTNGTERVRLVTRYVYNREEYARFDSDVGVYRAVTPLGPPAAEYWNSQKEVLERTRAELDTVCRHNYQLELRTTLQRRVEPTVTISPSRTEALNHHNLLVCSVTDFYPAQIKVRWFRNDQEETTGVVSTPLIRNGDWTFQILVMLEMTPQRGDVYTCHVEHPSLQNPIIVEWRAQSESAQSKMLSGIGGFVLGLIFLGLGLIIHHRSQK
;
A
#
# COMPACT_ATOMS: atom_id res chain seq x y z
N ASP A 1 5.74 -24.04 -26.90
CA ASP A 1 5.73 -24.37 -25.46
C ASP A 1 4.31 -24.52 -24.94
N PHE A 2 4.11 -25.41 -23.97
CA PHE A 2 2.83 -25.61 -23.28
C PHE A 2 3.05 -25.54 -21.76
N VAL A 3 2.02 -25.12 -21.02
CA VAL A 3 2.07 -24.99 -19.55
C VAL A 3 0.87 -25.70 -18.94
N TYR A 4 1.09 -26.42 -17.84
CA TYR A 4 0.01 -26.98 -17.03
C TYR A 4 0.07 -26.39 -15.62
N GLN A 5 -1.08 -25.97 -15.09
CA GLN A 5 -1.17 -25.36 -13.76
C GLN A 5 -2.28 -26.01 -12.95
N PHE A 6 -2.02 -26.20 -11.67
CA PHE A 6 -3.00 -26.56 -10.65
C PHE A 6 -3.13 -25.41 -9.65
N LYS A 7 -4.36 -25.06 -9.27
CA LYS A 7 -4.63 -24.03 -8.26
C LYS A 7 -5.60 -24.58 -7.22
N GLY A 8 -5.15 -24.72 -5.97
CA GLY A 8 -6.00 -24.98 -4.81
C GLY A 8 -6.35 -23.67 -4.11
N MET A 9 -7.62 -23.30 -4.12
CA MET A 9 -8.11 -22.02 -3.59
C MET A 9 -9.04 -22.29 -2.41
N CYS A 10 -8.75 -21.68 -1.27
CA CYS A 10 -9.61 -21.69 -0.08
C CYS A 10 -10.15 -20.28 0.17
N TYR A 11 -11.46 -20.11 0.10
CA TYR A 11 -12.13 -18.84 0.38
C TYR A 11 -12.74 -18.89 1.77
N PHE A 12 -12.40 -17.91 2.60
CA PHE A 12 -12.81 -17.82 3.99
C PHE A 12 -13.73 -16.62 4.19
N THR A 13 -14.87 -16.82 4.83
CA THR A 13 -15.81 -15.74 5.18
C THR A 13 -16.19 -15.88 6.65
N ASN A 14 -16.09 -14.77 7.37
CA ASN A 14 -16.22 -14.73 8.83
C ASN A 14 -15.35 -15.80 9.52
N GLY A 15 -14.04 -15.73 9.26
CA GLY A 15 -13.09 -16.73 9.70
C GLY A 15 -13.32 -18.08 9.02
N THR A 16 -13.61 -19.12 9.81
CA THR A 16 -13.91 -20.46 9.28
C THR A 16 -15.40 -20.79 9.32
N GLU A 17 -16.30 -19.84 9.60
CA GLU A 17 -17.74 -20.13 9.59
C GLU A 17 -18.19 -20.65 8.21
N ARG A 18 -17.82 -19.94 7.15
CA ARG A 18 -18.03 -20.39 5.77
C ARG A 18 -16.70 -20.52 5.06
N VAL A 19 -16.42 -21.74 4.59
CA VAL A 19 -15.21 -22.08 3.82
C VAL A 19 -15.65 -22.70 2.50
N ARG A 20 -15.04 -22.24 1.40
CA ARG A 20 -15.24 -22.83 0.07
C ARG A 20 -13.89 -23.24 -0.51
N LEU A 21 -13.78 -24.51 -0.90
CA LEU A 21 -12.62 -25.05 -1.60
C LEU A 21 -12.93 -25.06 -3.10
N VAL A 22 -12.02 -24.54 -3.91
CA VAL A 22 -12.05 -24.66 -5.36
C VAL A 22 -10.68 -25.13 -5.85
N THR A 23 -10.64 -26.28 -6.53
CA THR A 23 -9.43 -26.71 -7.24
C THR A 23 -9.63 -26.49 -8.73
N ARG A 24 -8.63 -25.89 -9.39
CA ARG A 24 -8.68 -25.57 -10.83
C ARG A 24 -7.53 -26.23 -11.56
N TYR A 25 -7.85 -26.83 -12.70
CA TYR A 25 -6.88 -27.45 -13.61
C TYR A 25 -6.85 -26.64 -14.89
N VAL A 26 -5.68 -26.12 -15.23
CA VAL A 26 -5.49 -25.14 -16.31
C VAL A 26 -4.44 -25.64 -17.28
N TYR A 27 -4.79 -25.66 -18.56
CA TYR A 27 -3.87 -25.91 -19.65
C TYR A 27 -3.61 -24.60 -20.40
N ASN A 28 -2.35 -24.20 -20.49
CA ASN A 28 -1.91 -22.86 -20.89
C ASN A 28 -2.58 -21.78 -20.05
N ARG A 29 -3.67 -21.18 -20.56
CA ARG A 29 -4.49 -20.18 -19.85
C ARG A 29 -5.97 -20.57 -19.77
N GLU A 30 -6.31 -21.76 -20.27
CA GLU A 30 -7.67 -22.28 -20.31
C GLU A 30 -7.90 -23.22 -19.13
N GLU A 31 -8.75 -22.80 -18.20
CA GLU A 31 -9.22 -23.68 -17.13
C GLU A 31 -10.20 -24.69 -17.72
N TYR A 32 -9.80 -25.95 -17.79
CA TYR A 32 -10.56 -26.97 -18.50
C TYR A 32 -11.43 -27.82 -17.56
N ALA A 33 -11.04 -27.98 -16.28
CA ALA A 33 -11.81 -28.68 -15.27
C ALA A 33 -11.61 -28.06 -13.87
N ARG A 34 -12.62 -28.21 -13.00
CA ARG A 34 -12.56 -27.78 -11.60
C ARG A 34 -13.32 -28.68 -10.65
N PHE A 35 -12.92 -28.70 -9.38
CA PHE A 35 -13.78 -29.10 -8.27
C PHE A 35 -14.20 -27.84 -7.50
N ASP A 36 -15.45 -27.81 -7.02
CA ASP A 36 -15.99 -26.74 -6.19
C ASP A 36 -16.74 -27.37 -5.03
N SER A 37 -16.40 -27.05 -3.79
CA SER A 37 -17.01 -27.66 -2.60
C SER A 37 -18.50 -27.38 -2.50
N ASP A 38 -18.98 -26.25 -3.04
CA ASP A 38 -20.42 -25.92 -3.06
C ASP A 38 -21.20 -26.84 -4.03
N VAL A 39 -20.50 -27.46 -4.99
CA VAL A 39 -21.06 -28.42 -5.96
C VAL A 39 -20.77 -29.86 -5.56
N GLY A 40 -19.62 -30.10 -4.94
CA GLY A 40 -19.20 -31.39 -4.39
C GLY A 40 -18.70 -32.40 -5.42
N VAL A 41 -18.51 -32.04 -6.70
CA VAL A 41 -17.98 -32.91 -7.76
C VAL A 41 -17.10 -32.13 -8.73
N TYR A 42 -16.27 -32.85 -9.50
CA TYR A 42 -15.53 -32.25 -10.61
C TYR A 42 -16.46 -31.91 -11.77
N ARG A 43 -16.26 -30.75 -12.40
CA ARG A 43 -16.97 -30.35 -13.62
C ARG A 43 -15.98 -29.91 -14.68
N ALA A 44 -16.29 -30.30 -15.91
CA ALA A 44 -15.68 -29.69 -17.09
C ALA A 44 -16.09 -28.22 -17.17
N VAL A 45 -15.12 -27.36 -17.43
CA VAL A 45 -15.33 -25.91 -17.65
C VAL A 45 -15.32 -25.61 -19.15
N THR A 46 -14.56 -26.39 -19.93
CA THR A 46 -14.48 -26.30 -21.39
C THR A 46 -14.58 -27.68 -22.04
N PRO A 47 -14.71 -27.78 -23.38
CA PRO A 47 -14.83 -29.06 -24.08
C PRO A 47 -13.66 -30.03 -23.90
N LEU A 48 -12.50 -29.56 -23.43
CA LEU A 48 -11.35 -30.43 -23.11
C LEU A 48 -11.54 -31.18 -21.78
N GLY A 49 -12.38 -30.68 -20.87
CA GLY A 49 -12.55 -31.21 -19.52
C GLY A 49 -13.42 -32.45 -19.28
N PRO A 50 -14.38 -32.85 -20.14
CA PRO A 50 -15.24 -33.98 -19.86
C PRO A 50 -14.47 -35.28 -19.52
N PRO A 51 -13.43 -35.70 -20.26
CA PRO A 51 -12.70 -36.92 -19.95
C PRO A 51 -12.10 -36.93 -18.54
N ALA A 52 -11.55 -35.79 -18.11
CA ALA A 52 -10.93 -35.66 -16.79
C ALA A 52 -12.00 -35.62 -15.67
N ALA A 53 -13.06 -34.85 -15.85
CA ALA A 53 -14.13 -34.73 -14.86
C ALA A 53 -14.86 -36.06 -14.64
N GLU A 54 -15.19 -36.78 -15.72
CA GLU A 54 -15.81 -38.11 -15.65
C GLU A 54 -14.88 -39.11 -14.97
N TYR A 55 -13.61 -39.16 -15.35
CA TYR A 55 -12.63 -40.05 -14.74
C TYR A 55 -12.50 -39.78 -13.24
N TRP A 56 -12.27 -38.54 -12.80
CA TRP A 56 -12.11 -38.23 -11.38
C TRP A 56 -13.38 -38.45 -10.57
N ASN A 57 -14.56 -38.16 -11.13
CA ASN A 57 -15.83 -38.44 -10.47
C ASN A 57 -16.14 -39.94 -10.36
N SER A 58 -15.64 -40.78 -11.28
CA SER A 58 -15.80 -42.23 -11.21
C SER A 58 -14.94 -42.89 -10.11
N GLN A 59 -13.87 -42.21 -9.69
CA GLN A 59 -12.94 -42.67 -8.66
C GLN A 59 -13.39 -42.17 -7.28
N LYS A 60 -14.19 -42.99 -6.56
CA LYS A 60 -14.77 -42.62 -5.26
C LYS A 60 -13.72 -42.10 -4.26
N GLU A 61 -12.57 -42.76 -4.16
CA GLU A 61 -11.51 -42.34 -3.23
C GLU A 61 -10.97 -40.95 -3.55
N VAL A 62 -10.79 -40.63 -4.83
CA VAL A 62 -10.31 -39.31 -5.30
C VAL A 62 -11.32 -38.23 -4.92
N LEU A 63 -12.59 -38.46 -5.24
CA LEU A 63 -13.65 -37.49 -4.99
C LEU A 63 -13.86 -37.24 -3.48
N GLU A 64 -13.89 -38.30 -2.67
CA GLU A 64 -14.01 -38.16 -1.21
C GLU A 64 -12.79 -37.49 -0.58
N ARG A 65 -11.58 -37.80 -1.06
CA ARG A 65 -10.36 -37.12 -0.61
C ARG A 65 -10.45 -35.62 -0.88
N THR A 66 -10.83 -35.21 -2.09
CA THR A 66 -10.95 -33.78 -2.43
C THR A 66 -12.07 -33.08 -1.66
N ARG A 67 -13.17 -33.77 -1.33
CA ARG A 67 -14.18 -33.23 -0.40
C ARG A 67 -13.59 -32.99 0.98
N ALA A 68 -12.79 -33.93 1.50
CA ALA A 68 -12.14 -33.83 2.80
C ALA A 68 -11.03 -32.74 2.87
N GLU A 69 -10.48 -32.30 1.73
CA GLU A 69 -9.50 -31.20 1.68
C GLU A 69 -10.09 -29.86 2.17
N LEU A 70 -11.42 -29.69 2.15
CA LEU A 70 -12.05 -28.53 2.76
C LEU A 70 -11.66 -28.36 4.24
N ASP A 71 -11.61 -29.48 4.98
CA ASP A 71 -11.26 -29.46 6.40
C ASP A 71 -9.76 -29.70 6.59
N THR A 72 -9.22 -30.73 5.94
CA THR A 72 -7.84 -31.19 6.14
C THR A 72 -6.79 -30.25 5.53
N VAL A 73 -7.17 -29.42 4.55
CA VAL A 73 -6.29 -28.41 3.94
C VAL A 73 -6.77 -27.01 4.30
N CYS A 74 -7.99 -26.61 3.90
CA CYS A 74 -8.39 -25.20 4.06
C CYS A 74 -8.51 -24.81 5.54
N ARG A 75 -9.34 -25.51 6.32
CA ARG A 75 -9.50 -25.18 7.75
C ARG A 75 -8.22 -25.42 8.54
N HIS A 76 -7.54 -26.54 8.29
CA HIS A 76 -6.27 -26.84 8.93
C HIS A 76 -5.24 -25.71 8.73
N ASN A 77 -4.99 -25.32 7.47
CA ASN A 77 -4.03 -24.26 7.17
C ASN A 77 -4.50 -22.90 7.70
N TYR A 78 -5.79 -22.60 7.65
CA TYR A 78 -6.31 -21.37 8.27
C TYR A 78 -5.93 -21.26 9.75
N GLN A 79 -5.99 -22.35 10.51
CA GLN A 79 -5.61 -22.35 11.93
C GLN A 79 -4.11 -22.09 12.14
N LEU A 80 -3.27 -22.52 11.20
CA LEU A 80 -1.84 -22.19 11.21
C LEU A 80 -1.62 -20.72 10.88
N GLU A 81 -2.28 -20.22 9.82
CA GLU A 81 -2.20 -18.82 9.38
C GLU A 81 -2.79 -17.83 10.39
N LEU A 82 -3.73 -18.29 11.23
CA LEU A 82 -4.29 -17.51 12.33
C LEU A 82 -3.22 -17.11 13.35
N ARG A 83 -2.08 -17.79 13.42
CA ARG A 83 -0.97 -17.45 14.32
C ARG A 83 0.08 -16.56 13.65
N THR A 84 0.06 -16.44 12.33
CA THR A 84 1.07 -15.76 11.54
C THR A 84 0.43 -14.67 10.68
N THR A 85 0.00 -14.99 9.46
CA THR A 85 -0.40 -14.05 8.43
C THR A 85 -1.65 -13.25 8.80
N LEU A 86 -2.64 -13.87 9.45
CA LEU A 86 -3.91 -13.20 9.77
C LEU A 86 -3.77 -12.20 10.93
N GLN A 87 -2.78 -12.41 11.80
CA GLN A 87 -2.47 -11.51 12.92
C GLN A 87 -1.36 -10.51 12.58
N ARG A 88 -0.71 -10.65 11.41
CA ARG A 88 0.31 -9.71 10.98
C ARG A 88 -0.27 -8.30 10.93
N ARG A 89 0.42 -7.38 11.60
CA ARG A 89 0.14 -5.94 11.59
C ARG A 89 1.47 -5.22 11.39
N VAL A 90 1.53 -4.33 10.41
CA VAL A 90 2.69 -3.47 10.15
C VAL A 90 2.17 -2.06 10.03
N GLU A 91 2.73 -1.16 10.84
CA GLU A 91 2.33 0.24 10.88
C GLU A 91 2.77 0.98 9.62
N PRO A 92 1.92 1.88 9.08
CA PRO A 92 2.29 2.68 7.93
C PRO A 92 3.33 3.72 8.28
N THR A 93 4.23 3.98 7.33
CA THR A 93 5.00 5.23 7.29
C THR A 93 4.21 6.27 6.52
N VAL A 94 4.03 7.46 7.10
CA VAL A 94 3.22 8.54 6.52
C VAL A 94 4.09 9.76 6.28
N THR A 95 4.10 10.26 5.04
CA THR A 95 4.80 11.48 4.68
C THR A 95 3.92 12.38 3.83
N ILE A 96 4.03 13.70 4.01
CA ILE A 96 3.39 14.68 3.14
C ILE A 96 4.46 15.39 2.33
N SER A 97 4.29 15.40 1.02
CA SER A 97 5.16 16.14 0.10
C SER A 97 4.34 17.02 -0.84
N PRO A 98 4.78 18.27 -1.10
CA PRO A 98 4.21 19.07 -2.16
C PRO A 98 4.69 18.56 -3.52
N SER A 99 3.78 18.47 -4.48
CA SER A 99 4.06 18.12 -5.87
C SER A 99 3.66 19.26 -6.81
N ARG A 100 4.26 19.30 -8.00
CA ARG A 100 3.93 20.27 -9.05
C ARG A 100 3.15 19.54 -10.14
N THR A 101 2.03 20.09 -10.56
CA THR A 101 1.37 19.69 -11.80
C THR A 101 2.04 20.40 -12.97
N GLU A 102 2.39 19.64 -14.02
CA GLU A 102 3.10 20.13 -15.21
C GLU A 102 2.40 21.33 -15.88
N ALA A 103 1.09 21.47 -15.70
CA ALA A 103 0.28 22.52 -16.30
C ALA A 103 0.42 23.91 -15.64
N LEU A 104 0.81 24.01 -14.36
CA LEU A 104 0.63 25.25 -13.58
C LEU A 104 1.89 25.83 -12.95
N ASN A 105 3.06 25.15 -13.02
CA ASN A 105 4.34 25.59 -12.43
C ASN A 105 4.30 26.02 -10.95
N HIS A 106 3.19 25.75 -10.24
CA HIS A 106 2.99 26.00 -8.81
C HIS A 106 2.66 24.70 -8.07
N HIS A 107 3.00 24.65 -6.78
CA HIS A 107 2.72 23.51 -5.91
C HIS A 107 1.23 23.49 -5.52
N ASN A 108 0.39 23.06 -6.45
CA ASN A 108 -1.06 22.97 -6.26
C ASN A 108 -1.53 21.58 -5.82
N LEU A 109 -0.60 20.69 -5.48
CA LEU A 109 -0.91 19.32 -5.09
C LEU A 109 -0.13 18.95 -3.83
N LEU A 110 -0.82 18.47 -2.80
CA LEU A 110 -0.21 17.78 -1.67
C LEU A 110 -0.40 16.28 -1.83
N VAL A 111 0.65 15.51 -1.58
CA VAL A 111 0.62 14.05 -1.66
C VAL A 111 0.88 13.49 -0.27
N CYS A 112 -0.11 12.79 0.27
CA CYS A 112 0.07 11.96 1.46
C CYS A 112 0.48 10.57 0.99
N SER A 113 1.77 10.25 1.17
CA SER A 113 2.33 8.95 0.84
C SER A 113 2.27 8.08 2.08
N VAL A 114 1.51 6.98 1.98
CA VAL A 114 1.32 6.02 3.06
C VAL A 114 1.91 4.70 2.60
N THR A 115 3.03 4.28 3.19
CA THR A 115 3.85 3.15 2.72
C THR A 115 4.04 2.10 3.80
N ASP A 116 4.49 0.92 3.36
CA ASP A 116 5.03 -0.16 4.19
C ASP A 116 4.06 -0.75 5.22
N PHE A 117 2.74 -0.69 4.95
CA PHE A 117 1.72 -1.16 5.89
C PHE A 117 1.13 -2.52 5.51
N TYR A 118 0.57 -3.20 6.53
CA TYR A 118 -0.21 -4.43 6.38
C TYR A 118 -1.18 -4.58 7.56
N PRO A 119 -2.46 -4.96 7.36
CA PRO A 119 -3.07 -5.48 6.13
C PRO A 119 -3.49 -4.39 5.13
N ALA A 120 -4.11 -4.80 4.02
CA ALA A 120 -4.56 -3.92 2.95
C ALA A 120 -5.61 -2.87 3.37
N GLN A 121 -6.41 -3.14 4.41
CA GLN A 121 -7.46 -2.24 4.87
C GLN A 121 -6.83 -1.00 5.49
N ILE A 122 -7.10 0.17 4.90
CA ILE A 122 -6.63 1.46 5.39
C ILE A 122 -7.67 2.54 5.10
N LYS A 123 -7.69 3.60 5.93
CA LYS A 123 -8.50 4.79 5.69
C LYS A 123 -7.63 6.02 5.83
N VAL A 124 -7.56 6.81 4.76
CA VAL A 124 -6.72 8.01 4.67
C VAL A 124 -7.63 9.19 4.32
N ARG A 125 -7.52 10.28 5.07
CA ARG A 125 -8.35 11.47 4.93
C ARG A 125 -7.50 12.73 4.98
N TRP A 126 -7.92 13.74 4.23
CA TRP A 126 -7.33 15.07 4.26
C TRP A 126 -8.17 16.00 5.13
N PHE A 127 -7.49 16.90 5.83
CA PHE A 127 -8.12 18.01 6.53
C PHE A 127 -7.37 19.30 6.20
N ARG A 128 -8.10 20.41 6.21
CA ARG A 128 -7.58 21.77 6.17
C ARG A 128 -8.14 22.53 7.36
N ASN A 129 -7.27 23.07 8.20
CA ASN A 129 -7.66 23.83 9.40
C ASN A 129 -8.74 23.09 10.22
N ASP A 130 -8.50 21.79 10.47
CA ASP A 130 -9.37 20.86 11.20
C ASP A 130 -10.73 20.52 10.55
N GLN A 131 -10.96 20.95 9.31
CA GLN A 131 -12.15 20.56 8.53
C GLN A 131 -11.79 19.51 7.49
N GLU A 132 -12.58 18.43 7.40
CA GLU A 132 -12.34 17.33 6.46
C GLU A 132 -12.51 17.82 5.01
N GLU A 133 -11.48 17.62 4.19
CA GLU A 133 -11.44 17.99 2.78
C GLU A 133 -11.71 16.76 1.92
N THR A 134 -12.71 16.86 1.05
CA THR A 134 -13.10 15.79 0.12
C THR A 134 -13.08 16.25 -1.34
N THR A 135 -13.18 17.56 -1.58
CA THR A 135 -13.12 18.14 -2.92
C THR A 135 -11.66 18.17 -3.38
N GLY A 136 -11.38 17.74 -4.61
CA GLY A 136 -10.02 17.70 -5.15
C GLY A 136 -9.14 16.58 -4.57
N VAL A 137 -9.71 15.66 -3.78
CA VAL A 137 -9.00 14.49 -3.26
C VAL A 137 -9.06 13.35 -4.26
N VAL A 138 -7.89 12.80 -4.61
CA VAL A 138 -7.75 11.64 -5.50
C VAL A 138 -6.78 10.65 -4.89
N SER A 139 -7.12 9.36 -4.90
CA SER A 139 -6.24 8.29 -4.43
C SER A 139 -5.82 7.37 -5.57
N THR A 140 -4.63 6.79 -5.44
CA THR A 140 -4.24 5.66 -6.28
C THR A 140 -5.02 4.41 -5.88
N PRO A 141 -5.15 3.40 -6.77
CA PRO A 141 -5.44 2.04 -6.32
C PRO A 141 -4.42 1.60 -5.26
N LEU A 142 -4.80 0.66 -4.41
CA LEU A 142 -3.88 0.06 -3.44
C LEU A 142 -2.76 -0.69 -4.18
N ILE A 143 -1.51 -0.35 -3.92
CA ILE A 143 -0.35 -0.95 -4.56
C ILE A 143 0.20 -2.06 -3.65
N ARG A 144 0.47 -3.23 -4.23
CA ARG A 144 1.10 -4.36 -3.56
C ARG A 144 2.58 -4.40 -3.92
N ASN A 145 3.46 -4.30 -2.92
CA ASN A 145 4.90 -4.19 -3.12
C ASN A 145 5.59 -5.51 -3.45
N GLY A 146 4.98 -6.64 -3.10
CA GLY A 146 5.54 -7.98 -3.31
C GLY A 146 6.35 -8.52 -2.13
N ASP A 147 6.53 -7.72 -1.08
CA ASP A 147 7.27 -8.02 0.15
C ASP A 147 6.36 -8.12 1.39
N TRP A 148 5.06 -8.40 1.17
CA TRP A 148 4.01 -8.41 2.19
C TRP A 148 3.63 -7.05 2.76
N THR A 149 3.95 -5.95 2.07
CA THR A 149 3.44 -4.62 2.40
C THR A 149 2.63 -4.02 1.26
N PHE A 150 1.89 -2.97 1.62
CA PHE A 150 1.10 -2.16 0.70
C PHE A 150 1.53 -0.70 0.76
N GLN A 151 1.16 0.04 -0.27
CA GLN A 151 1.26 1.49 -0.29
C GLN A 151 0.06 2.12 -1.01
N ILE A 152 -0.25 3.37 -0.64
CA ILE A 152 -1.28 4.18 -1.29
C ILE A 152 -0.85 5.66 -1.26
N LEU A 153 -1.13 6.37 -2.34
CA LEU A 153 -0.95 7.81 -2.42
C LEU A 153 -2.31 8.49 -2.42
N VAL A 154 -2.52 9.45 -1.52
CA VAL A 154 -3.73 10.27 -1.47
C VAL A 154 -3.36 11.72 -1.69
N MET A 155 -3.80 12.24 -2.83
CA MET A 155 -3.45 13.55 -3.36
C MET A 155 -4.60 14.53 -3.10
N LEU A 156 -4.26 15.76 -2.75
CA LEU A 156 -5.21 16.87 -2.56
C LEU A 156 -4.80 18.03 -3.46
N GLU A 157 -5.66 18.39 -4.40
CA GLU A 157 -5.55 19.64 -5.14
C GLU A 157 -5.85 20.83 -4.21
N MET A 158 -4.95 21.80 -4.16
CA MET A 158 -5.04 22.91 -3.21
C MET A 158 -4.49 24.22 -3.77
N THR A 159 -4.99 25.33 -3.22
CA THR A 159 -4.48 26.69 -3.45
C THR A 159 -4.05 27.25 -2.10
N PRO A 160 -2.75 27.14 -1.74
CA PRO A 160 -2.32 27.34 -0.36
C PRO A 160 -2.37 28.82 0.00
N GLN A 161 -3.04 29.14 1.11
CA GLN A 161 -3.01 30.47 1.71
C GLN A 161 -2.05 30.50 2.90
N ARG A 162 -1.47 31.67 3.17
CA ARG A 162 -0.56 31.84 4.29
C ARG A 162 -1.30 31.53 5.60
N GLY A 163 -0.76 30.57 6.36
CA GLY A 163 -1.33 30.15 7.64
C GLY A 163 -2.21 28.90 7.54
N ASP A 164 -2.53 28.42 6.33
CA ASP A 164 -3.20 27.14 6.17
C ASP A 164 -2.36 26.01 6.75
N VAL A 165 -3.05 25.12 7.46
CA VAL A 165 -2.53 23.85 7.96
C VAL A 165 -3.31 22.73 7.30
N TYR A 166 -2.61 21.88 6.57
CA TYR A 166 -3.16 20.69 5.96
C TYR A 166 -2.72 19.48 6.77
N THR A 167 -3.62 18.53 7.04
CA THR A 167 -3.27 17.31 7.77
C THR A 167 -3.74 16.07 7.03
N CYS A 168 -2.89 15.04 7.04
CA CYS A 168 -3.25 13.71 6.56
C CYS A 168 -3.51 12.81 7.77
N HIS A 169 -4.75 12.34 7.89
CA HIS A 169 -5.20 11.42 8.93
C HIS A 169 -5.22 10.00 8.39
N VAL A 170 -4.48 9.10 9.04
CA VAL A 170 -4.37 7.70 8.66
C VAL A 170 -4.86 6.81 9.78
N GLU A 171 -5.94 6.06 9.51
CA GLU A 171 -6.47 5.00 10.35
C GLU A 171 -6.11 3.64 9.74
N HIS A 172 -5.53 2.76 10.55
CA HIS A 172 -5.11 1.43 10.11
C HIS A 172 -5.19 0.43 11.27
N PRO A 173 -5.57 -0.85 11.04
CA PRO A 173 -5.74 -1.84 12.11
C PRO A 173 -4.49 -2.19 12.94
N SER A 174 -3.29 -1.75 12.52
CA SER A 174 -2.09 -1.89 13.33
C SER A 174 -1.94 -0.80 14.39
N LEU A 175 -2.69 0.29 14.27
CA LEU A 175 -2.54 1.49 15.08
C LEU A 175 -3.58 1.52 16.19
N GLN A 176 -3.16 1.92 17.40
CA GLN A 176 -4.09 2.21 18.50
C GLN A 176 -4.76 3.57 18.33
N ASN A 177 -4.02 4.55 17.81
CA ASN A 177 -4.50 5.90 17.53
C ASN A 177 -4.16 6.28 16.08
N PRO A 178 -4.96 7.11 15.41
CA PRO A 178 -4.65 7.57 14.05
C PRO A 178 -3.31 8.30 13.98
N ILE A 179 -2.57 8.10 12.90
CA ILE A 179 -1.41 8.94 12.58
C ILE A 179 -1.91 10.23 11.95
N ILE A 180 -1.42 11.35 12.47
CA ILE A 180 -1.73 12.70 11.98
C ILE A 180 -0.40 13.35 11.59
N VAL A 181 -0.24 13.63 10.30
CA VAL A 181 0.92 14.36 9.78
C VAL A 181 0.44 15.72 9.30
N GLU A 182 1.10 16.78 9.75
CA GLU A 182 0.80 18.15 9.34
C GLU A 182 1.74 18.65 8.26
N TRP A 183 1.20 19.44 7.34
CA TRP A 183 1.95 20.27 6.40
C TRP A 183 1.44 21.71 6.48
N ARG A 184 2.36 22.66 6.61
CA ARG A 184 2.03 24.08 6.71
C ARG A 184 2.45 24.79 5.44
N ALA A 185 1.57 25.63 4.91
CA ALA A 185 1.89 26.50 3.80
C ALA A 185 2.97 27.51 4.21
N GLN A 186 4.24 27.18 3.94
CA GLN A 186 5.36 28.09 4.13
C GLN A 186 5.41 29.10 2.98
N SER A 187 5.78 30.33 3.29
CA SER A 187 6.19 31.30 2.26
C SER A 187 7.52 30.84 1.67
N GLU A 188 7.65 30.77 0.34
CA GLU A 188 8.93 30.58 -0.37
C GLU A 188 10.04 31.55 0.12
N SER A 189 9.65 32.66 0.76
CA SER A 189 10.57 33.60 1.41
C SER A 189 11.35 33.01 2.58
N ALA A 190 10.90 31.95 3.26
CA ALA A 190 11.61 31.41 4.43
C ALA A 190 12.87 30.62 4.03
N GLN A 191 12.79 29.81 2.97
CA GLN A 191 13.95 29.08 2.44
C GLN A 191 14.98 30.01 1.78
N SER A 192 14.54 31.03 1.03
CA SER A 192 15.47 31.99 0.40
C SER A 192 16.16 32.91 1.42
N LYS A 193 15.47 33.32 2.49
CA LYS A 193 16.06 34.11 3.57
C LYS A 193 17.10 33.33 4.38
N MET A 194 16.89 32.03 4.58
CA MET A 194 17.88 31.18 5.27
C MET A 194 19.16 31.02 4.43
N LEU A 195 19.05 30.82 3.12
CA LEU A 195 20.20 30.76 2.20
C LEU A 195 20.96 32.09 2.10
N SER A 196 20.26 33.22 2.04
CA SER A 196 20.89 34.54 2.01
C SER A 196 21.61 34.87 3.33
N GLY A 197 21.08 34.41 4.47
CA GLY A 197 21.70 34.61 5.78
C GLY A 197 23.02 33.85 5.94
N ILE A 198 23.08 32.59 5.45
CA ILE A 198 24.30 31.77 5.47
C ILE A 198 25.37 32.38 4.55
N GLY A 199 24.98 32.84 3.34
CA GLY A 199 25.90 33.52 2.42
C GLY A 199 26.52 34.80 3.01
N GLY A 200 25.71 35.62 3.70
CA GLY A 200 26.17 36.83 4.36
C GLY A 200 27.13 36.55 5.54
N PHE A 201 26.86 35.50 6.33
CA PHE A 201 27.70 35.12 7.46
C PHE A 201 29.08 34.61 7.02
N VAL A 202 29.13 33.78 5.97
CA VAL A 202 30.40 33.28 5.41
C VAL A 202 31.25 34.42 4.85
N LEU A 203 30.65 35.35 4.11
CA LEU A 203 31.35 36.54 3.62
C LEU A 203 31.89 37.39 4.78
N GLY A 204 31.09 37.61 5.83
CA GLY A 204 31.52 38.35 7.02
C GLY A 204 32.74 37.74 7.72
N LEU A 205 32.78 36.41 7.87
CA LEU A 205 33.93 35.71 8.46
C LEU A 205 35.20 35.82 7.60
N ILE A 206 35.07 35.80 6.27
CA ILE A 206 36.21 35.99 5.35
C ILE A 206 36.79 37.40 5.52
N PHE A 207 35.95 38.44 5.57
CA PHE A 207 36.41 39.82 5.78
C PHE A 207 37.07 40.02 7.14
N LEU A 208 36.53 39.42 8.21
CA LEU A 208 37.14 39.46 9.55
C LEU A 208 38.50 38.75 9.58
N GLY A 209 38.59 37.56 8.96
CA GLY A 209 39.86 36.82 8.87
C GLY A 209 40.93 37.58 8.10
N LEU A 210 40.59 38.15 6.94
CA LEU A 210 41.49 39.00 6.16
C LEU A 210 41.91 40.26 6.93
N GLY A 211 40.96 40.90 7.62
CA GLY A 211 41.23 42.07 8.47
C GLY A 211 42.23 41.76 9.58
N LEU A 212 42.08 40.63 10.27
CA LEU A 212 43.01 40.18 11.31
C LEU A 212 44.41 39.86 10.75
N ILE A 213 44.50 39.24 9.58
CA ILE A 213 45.79 38.96 8.92
C ILE A 213 46.51 40.25 8.54
N ILE A 214 45.80 41.22 7.96
CA ILE A 214 46.37 42.52 7.59
C ILE A 214 46.81 43.28 8.85
N HIS A 215 45.97 43.31 9.89
CA HIS A 215 46.30 43.97 11.15
C HIS A 215 47.56 43.38 11.80
N HIS A 216 47.64 42.05 11.88
CA HIS A 216 48.79 41.34 12.44
C HIS A 216 50.07 41.48 11.57
N ARG A 217 49.93 41.70 10.26
CA ARG A 217 51.06 42.04 9.38
C ARG A 217 51.52 43.49 9.52
N SER A 218 50.63 44.42 9.92
CA SER A 218 50.99 45.83 10.15
C SER A 218 51.69 46.08 11.49
N GLN A 219 51.60 45.13 12.43
CA GLN A 219 52.24 45.21 13.75
C GLN A 219 53.57 44.42 13.84
N LYS A 220 54.08 43.93 12.71
CA LYS A 220 55.45 43.41 12.57
C LYS A 220 56.26 44.36 11.69
#